data_AF-A0A969ICX5-F1
#
_entry.id   AF-A0A969ICX5-F1
#
_cell.length_a   1.000
_cell.length_b   1.000
_cell.length_c   1.000
_cell.angle_alpha   90.00
_cell.angle_beta   90.00
_cell.angle_gamma   90.00
#
_symmetry.space_group_name_H-M   'P 1'
#
loop_
_entity.id
_entity.type
_entity.pdbx_description
1 polymer ?
#
loop_
_entity_poly.entity_id
_entity_poly.type
_entity_poly.pdbx_seq_one_letter_code
_entity_poly.pdbx_strand_id
1 'polypeptide(L)'
;RVVRPDGPDRAILEIGLQAWPVPAPLVRDAEGWRFDGNEGVEVVQDRVVGRNELKAIEVLRAYVDAQVEYASEDRDGDQVLAYAQRIASTPGQQDGLYWDVEESDEPSPFGPFLAEAGVSADREAGSPYYGYRFAILKRQGENVPGGAYDYVINDNMIAGFAMVAWPAEYADSGVMTFMVNQRGEVVEKDMGETTSELGPRIETYNPDGTWTPVEDD
;
A
#
# COMPACT_ATOMS: atom_id res chain seq x y z
N ARG A 1 24.98 22.74 10.02
CA ARG A 1 24.54 23.15 8.66
C ARG A 1 25.76 23.10 7.77
N VAL A 2 25.73 22.24 6.76
CA VAL A 2 26.81 22.12 5.77
C VAL A 2 26.20 22.45 4.41
N VAL A 3 26.94 23.21 3.59
CA VAL A 3 26.58 23.41 2.18
C VAL A 3 27.50 22.49 1.40
N ARG A 4 26.92 21.45 0.78
CA ARG A 4 27.65 20.49 -0.05
C ARG A 4 27.66 21.00 -1.49
N PRO A 5 28.82 21.27 -2.10
CA PRO A 5 28.90 21.62 -3.52
C PRO A 5 28.37 20.47 -4.40
N ASP A 6 27.59 20.81 -5.42
CA ASP A 6 26.97 19.87 -6.37
C ASP A 6 27.15 20.38 -7.82
N GLY A 7 28.24 21.09 -8.05
CA GLY A 7 28.55 21.77 -9.31
C GLY A 7 29.11 23.18 -9.10
N PRO A 8 29.59 23.84 -10.18
CA PRO A 8 30.16 25.19 -10.09
C PRO A 8 29.12 26.25 -9.67
N ASP A 9 27.87 26.08 -10.09
CA ASP A 9 26.75 27.00 -9.84
C ASP A 9 25.59 26.30 -9.13
N ARG A 10 25.88 25.21 -8.41
CA ARG A 10 24.89 24.37 -7.71
C ARG A 10 25.43 23.85 -6.38
N ALA A 11 24.60 23.87 -5.34
CA ALA A 11 24.95 23.32 -4.04
C ALA A 11 23.72 22.80 -3.30
N ILE A 12 23.90 21.81 -2.43
CA ILE A 12 22.84 21.22 -1.62
C ILE A 12 23.03 21.66 -0.17
N LEU A 13 21.94 22.13 0.43
CA LEU A 13 21.91 22.48 1.84
C LEU A 13 21.61 21.23 2.68
N GLU A 14 22.48 20.91 3.63
CA GLU A 14 22.28 19.80 4.56
C GLU A 14 22.02 20.31 6.00
N ILE A 15 20.95 19.79 6.61
CA ILE A 15 20.46 20.20 7.93
C ILE A 15 20.39 19.00 8.88
N GLY A 16 20.68 19.25 10.16
CA GLY A 16 20.60 18.25 11.22
C GLY A 16 21.85 17.38 11.33
N LEU A 17 21.84 16.50 12.33
CA LEU A 17 22.96 15.61 12.65
C LEU A 17 23.17 14.49 11.61
N GLN A 18 22.09 14.14 10.90
CA GLN A 18 22.08 13.14 9.84
C GLN A 18 22.33 13.73 8.45
N ALA A 19 22.73 15.01 8.36
CA ALA A 19 23.01 15.72 7.11
C ALA A 19 21.89 15.58 6.06
N TRP A 20 20.64 15.76 6.48
CA TRP A 20 19.49 15.63 5.58
C TRP A 20 19.54 16.69 4.48
N PRO A 21 19.52 16.29 3.20
CA PRO A 21 19.50 17.25 2.10
C PRO A 21 18.14 17.93 2.02
N VAL A 22 18.16 19.25 2.03
CA VAL A 22 16.97 20.09 1.80
C VAL A 22 16.50 19.90 0.36
N PRO A 23 15.19 19.73 0.11
CA PRO A 23 14.66 19.43 -1.22
C PRO A 23 15.01 20.47 -2.28
N ALA A 24 14.97 21.76 -1.95
CA ALA A 24 15.34 22.84 -2.86
C ALA A 24 16.88 23.02 -2.86
N PRO A 25 17.58 22.75 -3.97
CA PRO A 25 19.01 23.04 -4.06
C PRO A 25 19.23 24.55 -4.19
N LEU A 26 20.46 24.98 -3.89
CA LEU A 26 20.94 26.33 -4.20
C LEU A 26 21.49 26.32 -5.62
N VAL A 27 21.02 27.26 -6.44
CA VAL A 27 21.52 27.53 -7.79
C VAL A 27 22.05 28.95 -7.87
N ARG A 28 23.08 29.16 -8.70
CA ARG A 28 23.69 30.47 -8.90
C ARG A 28 23.39 30.99 -10.30
N ASP A 29 22.90 32.22 -10.36
CA ASP A 29 22.77 32.99 -11.60
C ASP A 29 23.46 34.36 -11.45
N ALA A 30 23.20 35.28 -12.39
CA ALA A 30 23.80 36.61 -12.40
C ALA A 30 23.44 37.45 -11.16
N GLU A 31 22.32 37.15 -10.49
CA GLU A 31 21.82 37.88 -9.32
C GLU A 31 22.37 37.29 -8.00
N GLY A 32 22.96 36.08 -8.06
CA GLY A 32 23.61 35.42 -6.94
C GLY A 32 23.08 34.02 -6.69
N TRP A 33 23.26 33.54 -5.45
CA TRP A 33 22.74 32.24 -5.04
C TRP A 33 21.30 32.37 -4.57
N ARG A 34 20.42 31.49 -5.04
CA ARG A 34 19.03 31.37 -4.60
C ARG A 34 18.62 29.90 -4.55
N PHE A 35 17.54 29.61 -3.85
CA PHE A 35 16.94 28.28 -3.90
C PHE A 35 16.21 28.08 -5.24
N ASP A 36 16.36 26.90 -5.83
CA ASP A 36 15.49 26.45 -6.90
C ASP A 36 14.19 25.90 -6.30
N GLY A 37 13.16 26.74 -6.29
CA GLY A 37 11.85 26.38 -5.76
C GLY A 37 11.13 25.33 -6.62
N ASN A 38 11.36 25.31 -7.93
CA ASN A 38 10.68 24.38 -8.83
C ASN A 38 11.21 22.96 -8.61
N GLU A 39 12.53 22.80 -8.63
CA GLU A 39 13.16 21.50 -8.30
C GLU A 39 12.84 21.08 -6.86
N GLY A 40 12.74 22.05 -5.94
CA GLY A 40 12.32 21.78 -4.56
C GLY A 40 10.92 21.19 -4.43
N VAL A 41 9.96 21.63 -5.26
CA VAL A 41 8.60 21.06 -5.30
C VAL A 41 8.63 19.63 -5.83
N GLU A 42 9.35 19.39 -6.93
CA GLU A 42 9.50 18.06 -7.54
C GLU A 42 10.08 17.05 -6.53
N VAL A 43 11.19 17.40 -5.85
CA VAL A 43 11.81 16.51 -4.86
C VAL A 43 10.89 16.23 -3.66
N VAL A 44 10.07 17.21 -3.25
CA VAL A 44 9.09 16.97 -2.16
C VAL A 44 8.01 16.02 -2.63
N GLN A 45 7.52 16.18 -3.86
CA GLN A 45 6.52 15.30 -4.45
C GLN A 45 7.05 13.86 -4.57
N ASP A 46 8.26 13.68 -5.09
CA ASP A 46 8.91 12.36 -5.19
C ASP A 46 9.07 11.69 -3.81
N ARG A 47 9.43 12.46 -2.78
CA ARG A 47 9.52 11.94 -1.40
C ARG A 47 8.16 11.55 -0.82
N VAL A 48 7.08 12.26 -1.19
CA VAL A 48 5.72 11.92 -0.78
C VAL A 48 5.29 10.62 -1.46
N VAL A 49 5.50 10.51 -2.77
CA VAL A 49 5.23 9.30 -3.57
C VAL A 49 5.96 8.10 -2.97
N GLY A 50 7.29 8.19 -2.79
CA GLY A 50 8.08 7.08 -2.27
C GLY A 50 7.64 6.66 -0.86
N ARG A 51 7.33 7.62 0.03
CA ARG A 51 6.80 7.29 1.36
C ARG A 51 5.45 6.57 1.28
N ASN A 52 4.55 7.04 0.42
CA ASN A 52 3.22 6.46 0.26
C ASN A 52 3.30 5.04 -0.30
N GLU A 53 4.19 4.80 -1.26
CA GLU A 53 4.47 3.47 -1.83
C GLU A 53 5.01 2.49 -0.80
N LEU A 54 5.99 2.91 0.01
CA LEU A 54 6.48 2.10 1.13
C LEU A 54 5.34 1.76 2.11
N LYS A 55 4.44 2.71 2.41
CA LYS A 55 3.27 2.44 3.24
C LYS A 55 2.27 1.48 2.59
N ALA A 56 2.09 1.53 1.28
CA ALA A 56 1.25 0.56 0.57
C ALA A 56 1.83 -0.87 0.67
N ILE A 57 3.15 -1.01 0.54
CA ILE A 57 3.84 -2.30 0.69
C ILE A 57 3.71 -2.83 2.13
N GLU A 58 3.87 -1.98 3.15
CA GLU A 58 3.66 -2.35 4.55
C GLU A 58 2.23 -2.88 4.81
N VAL A 59 1.20 -2.21 4.26
CA VAL A 59 -0.20 -2.66 4.36
C VAL A 59 -0.39 -4.02 3.70
N LEU A 60 0.18 -4.24 2.51
CA LEU A 60 0.05 -5.51 1.79
C LEU A 60 0.72 -6.66 2.55
N ARG A 61 1.86 -6.42 3.20
CA ARG A 61 2.52 -7.42 4.06
C ARG A 61 1.66 -7.72 5.29
N ALA A 62 1.19 -6.70 6.00
CA ALA A 62 0.29 -6.87 7.15
C ALA A 62 -1.01 -7.59 6.78
N TYR A 63 -1.53 -7.36 5.57
CA TYR A 63 -2.71 -8.06 5.04
C TYR A 63 -2.52 -9.57 4.97
N VAL A 64 -1.34 -10.04 4.57
CA VAL A 64 -1.05 -11.48 4.53
C VAL A 64 -1.07 -12.09 5.92
N ASP A 65 -0.40 -11.45 6.88
CA ASP A 65 -0.37 -11.92 8.28
C ASP A 65 -1.77 -11.95 8.89
N ALA A 66 -2.55 -10.90 8.68
CA ALA A 66 -3.91 -10.78 9.20
C ALA A 66 -4.88 -11.79 8.58
N GLN A 67 -4.72 -12.15 7.31
CA GLN A 67 -5.52 -13.20 6.69
C GLN A 67 -5.23 -14.57 7.29
N VAL A 68 -3.96 -14.86 7.57
CA VAL A 68 -3.56 -16.12 8.23
C VAL A 68 -4.13 -16.19 9.64
N GLU A 69 -4.07 -15.09 10.40
CA GLU A 69 -4.66 -15.01 11.74
C GLU A 69 -6.19 -15.14 11.70
N TYR A 70 -6.87 -14.42 10.79
CA TYR A 70 -8.32 -14.49 10.65
C TYR A 70 -8.80 -15.92 10.37
N ALA A 71 -8.15 -16.61 9.43
CA ALA A 71 -8.48 -17.96 9.02
C ALA A 71 -8.04 -19.05 10.02
N SER A 72 -7.42 -18.68 11.15
CA SER A 72 -7.03 -19.64 12.19
C SER A 72 -8.20 -20.06 13.10
N GLU A 73 -9.32 -19.34 13.02
CA GLU A 73 -10.54 -19.58 13.80
C GLU A 73 -11.78 -19.61 12.91
N ASP A 74 -12.83 -20.28 13.40
CA ASP A 74 -14.16 -20.28 12.77
C ASP A 74 -14.90 -19.01 13.21
N ARG A 75 -15.06 -18.07 12.28
CA ARG A 75 -15.54 -16.70 12.55
C ARG A 75 -17.06 -16.56 12.46
N ASP A 76 -17.77 -17.50 11.85
CA ASP A 76 -19.22 -17.45 11.69
C ASP A 76 -19.96 -18.68 12.22
N GLY A 77 -19.23 -19.68 12.73
CA GLY A 77 -19.77 -20.88 13.37
C GLY A 77 -20.22 -21.96 12.39
N ASP A 78 -19.84 -21.87 11.12
CA ASP A 78 -20.20 -22.83 10.07
C ASP A 78 -19.27 -24.06 10.01
N GLN A 79 -18.26 -24.11 10.89
CA GLN A 79 -17.21 -25.14 10.97
C GLN A 79 -16.21 -25.13 9.80
N VAL A 80 -16.11 -24.02 9.07
CA VAL A 80 -15.17 -23.82 7.96
C VAL A 80 -14.21 -22.69 8.31
N LEU A 81 -12.92 -23.01 8.31
CA LEU A 81 -11.88 -21.98 8.36
C LEU A 81 -11.78 -21.28 7.00
N ALA A 82 -11.95 -19.96 6.98
CA ALA A 82 -11.96 -19.16 5.77
C ALA A 82 -11.19 -17.84 5.95
N TYR A 83 -10.69 -17.31 4.83
CA TYR A 83 -10.10 -15.98 4.76
C TYR A 83 -11.17 -14.89 4.77
N ALA A 84 -10.82 -13.72 5.29
CA ALA A 84 -11.70 -12.56 5.28
C ALA A 84 -11.89 -12.04 3.86
N GLN A 85 -13.14 -11.69 3.53
CA GLN A 85 -13.50 -11.14 2.22
C GLN A 85 -13.59 -9.61 2.21
N ARG A 86 -13.32 -8.96 3.35
CA ARG A 86 -13.37 -7.51 3.54
C ARG A 86 -12.33 -7.08 4.55
N ILE A 87 -11.90 -5.82 4.45
CA ILE A 87 -10.94 -5.23 5.38
C ILE A 87 -11.65 -4.83 6.67
N ALA A 88 -12.68 -4.00 6.59
CA ALA A 88 -13.50 -3.63 7.74
C ALA A 88 -14.71 -4.56 7.86
N SER A 89 -14.94 -5.10 9.06
CA SER A 89 -16.15 -5.85 9.40
C SER A 89 -17.39 -4.95 9.31
N THR A 90 -18.57 -5.55 9.15
CA THR A 90 -19.79 -4.77 9.42
C THR A 90 -19.87 -4.44 10.92
N PRO A 91 -20.55 -3.35 11.31
CA PRO A 91 -20.77 -3.03 12.72
C PRO A 91 -21.30 -4.21 13.53
N GLY A 92 -20.61 -4.55 14.62
CA GLY A 92 -20.97 -5.67 15.51
C GLY A 92 -20.76 -7.08 14.96
N GLN A 93 -20.09 -7.25 13.82
CA GLN A 93 -19.68 -8.56 13.28
C GLN A 93 -18.16 -8.69 13.22
N GLN A 94 -17.67 -9.93 13.10
CA GLN A 94 -16.25 -10.24 12.88
C GLN A 94 -16.03 -10.86 11.49
N ASP A 95 -16.68 -10.27 10.48
CA ASP A 95 -16.69 -10.78 9.10
C ASP A 95 -15.66 -10.10 8.17
N GLY A 96 -14.71 -9.37 8.75
CA GLY A 96 -13.58 -8.69 8.11
C GLY A 96 -12.32 -8.69 8.97
N LEU A 97 -11.21 -8.20 8.44
CA LEU A 97 -9.91 -8.18 9.15
C LEU A 97 -9.84 -7.19 10.32
N TYR A 98 -10.72 -6.19 10.34
CA TYR A 98 -10.78 -5.15 11.36
C TYR A 98 -12.18 -5.00 11.94
N TRP A 99 -12.26 -4.99 13.27
CA TRP A 99 -13.40 -4.60 14.09
C TRP A 99 -12.88 -3.84 15.32
N ASP A 100 -13.73 -3.02 15.94
CA ASP A 100 -13.37 -2.30 17.15
C ASP A 100 -13.36 -3.26 18.36
N VAL A 101 -12.38 -3.09 19.25
CA VAL A 101 -12.25 -3.90 20.48
C VAL A 101 -13.34 -3.52 21.49
N GLU A 102 -13.92 -2.32 21.40
CA GLU A 102 -15.13 -2.03 22.20
C GLU A 102 -16.34 -2.88 21.77
N GLU A 103 -16.31 -3.44 20.55
CA GLU A 103 -17.34 -4.33 20.02
C GLU A 103 -17.02 -5.83 20.22
N SER A 104 -15.81 -6.19 20.66
CA SER A 104 -15.40 -7.58 20.89
C SER A 104 -14.26 -7.73 21.91
N ASP A 105 -14.34 -8.76 22.76
CA ASP A 105 -13.27 -9.10 23.71
C ASP A 105 -11.96 -9.57 23.04
N GLU A 106 -12.01 -9.94 21.74
CA GLU A 106 -10.85 -10.36 20.95
C GLU A 106 -10.35 -9.22 20.05
N PRO A 107 -9.04 -8.93 20.04
CA PRO A 107 -8.47 -7.95 19.12
C PRO A 107 -8.64 -8.40 17.66
N SER A 108 -8.89 -7.44 16.77
CA SER A 108 -8.95 -7.73 15.34
C SER A 108 -7.55 -7.95 14.73
N PRO A 109 -7.40 -8.86 13.75
CA PRO A 109 -6.10 -9.15 13.11
C PRO A 109 -5.41 -7.91 12.51
N PHE A 110 -6.17 -6.95 11.97
CA PHE A 110 -5.61 -5.67 11.47
C PHE A 110 -5.40 -4.60 12.53
N GLY A 111 -5.99 -4.77 13.72
CA GLY A 111 -5.97 -3.78 14.79
C GLY A 111 -4.55 -3.32 15.18
N PRO A 112 -3.61 -4.24 15.47
CA PRO A 112 -2.23 -3.88 15.84
C PRO A 112 -1.52 -3.02 14.80
N PHE A 113 -1.67 -3.36 13.50
CA PHE A 113 -1.08 -2.60 12.40
C PHE A 113 -1.65 -1.17 12.32
N LEU A 114 -2.97 -1.03 12.43
CA LEU A 114 -3.62 0.28 12.41
C LEU A 114 -3.26 1.13 13.64
N ALA A 115 -3.11 0.51 14.80
CA ALA A 115 -2.68 1.19 16.02
C ALA A 115 -1.23 1.70 15.91
N GLU A 116 -0.31 0.88 15.40
CA GLU A 116 1.09 1.28 15.16
C GLU A 116 1.18 2.41 14.14
N ALA A 117 0.35 2.36 13.10
CA ALA A 117 0.32 3.39 12.07
C ALA A 117 -0.49 4.64 12.45
N GLY A 118 -1.04 4.70 13.68
CA GLY A 118 -1.76 5.86 14.22
C GLY A 118 -3.07 6.18 13.50
N VAL A 119 -3.76 5.16 12.99
CA VAL A 119 -4.95 5.30 12.16
C VAL A 119 -6.21 5.33 13.02
N SER A 120 -7.09 6.31 12.80
CA SER A 120 -8.39 6.36 13.48
C SER A 120 -9.39 5.35 12.89
N ALA A 121 -10.25 4.79 13.73
CA ALA A 121 -11.34 3.90 13.31
C ALA A 121 -12.41 4.60 12.45
N ASP A 122 -12.57 5.92 12.60
CA ASP A 122 -13.63 6.73 11.96
C ASP A 122 -13.39 7.06 10.47
N ARG A 123 -12.59 6.27 9.76
CA ARG A 123 -12.27 6.55 8.35
C ARG A 123 -13.46 6.19 7.46
N GLU A 124 -13.79 7.10 6.54
CA GLU A 124 -14.79 6.83 5.52
C GLU A 124 -14.40 5.62 4.66
N ALA A 125 -15.35 4.72 4.44
CA ALA A 125 -15.13 3.53 3.63
C ALA A 125 -14.64 3.91 2.22
N GLY A 126 -13.56 3.27 1.79
CA GLY A 126 -12.92 3.57 0.51
C GLY A 126 -12.03 4.81 0.50
N SER A 127 -11.89 5.56 1.60
CA SER A 127 -10.93 6.67 1.67
C SER A 127 -9.48 6.18 1.49
N PRO A 128 -8.63 6.86 0.69
CA PRO A 128 -7.25 6.45 0.49
C PRO A 128 -6.42 6.46 1.77
N TYR A 129 -5.69 5.39 2.02
CA TYR A 129 -4.74 5.25 3.12
C TYR A 129 -3.33 5.58 2.65
N TYR A 130 -2.72 6.62 3.21
CA TYR A 130 -1.45 7.20 2.71
C TYR A 130 -1.43 7.38 1.19
N GLY A 131 -2.55 7.85 0.60
CA GLY A 131 -2.63 8.07 -0.84
C GLY A 131 -2.89 6.82 -1.68
N TYR A 132 -3.13 5.66 -1.06
CA TYR A 132 -3.41 4.40 -1.76
C TYR A 132 -4.81 3.86 -1.45
N ARG A 133 -5.41 3.20 -2.44
CA ARG A 133 -6.67 2.45 -2.31
C ARG A 133 -6.35 0.96 -2.39
N PHE A 134 -7.18 0.16 -1.72
CA PHE A 134 -6.97 -1.27 -1.55
C PHE A 134 -8.24 -2.04 -1.86
N ALA A 135 -8.11 -3.19 -2.51
CA ALA A 135 -9.22 -4.11 -2.75
C ALA A 135 -8.77 -5.56 -2.62
N ILE A 136 -9.57 -6.36 -1.92
CA ILE A 136 -9.40 -7.81 -1.85
C ILE A 136 -9.88 -8.41 -3.16
N LEU A 137 -9.02 -9.23 -3.76
CA LEU A 137 -9.28 -9.99 -4.98
C LEU A 137 -9.78 -11.39 -4.59
N LYS A 138 -10.83 -11.84 -5.27
CA LYS A 138 -11.52 -13.10 -4.93
C LYS A 138 -11.20 -14.26 -5.87
N ARG A 139 -10.19 -14.10 -6.73
CA ARG A 139 -9.79 -15.09 -7.73
C ARG A 139 -8.39 -14.83 -8.26
N GLN A 140 -7.77 -15.86 -8.83
CA GLN A 140 -6.54 -15.75 -9.63
C GLN A 140 -6.75 -16.12 -11.09
N GLY A 141 -5.84 -15.63 -11.94
CA GLY A 141 -5.83 -15.91 -13.37
C GLY A 141 -4.80 -16.96 -13.79
N GLU A 142 -4.63 -17.12 -15.10
CA GLU A 142 -3.85 -18.19 -15.72
C GLU A 142 -2.33 -17.97 -15.65
N ASN A 143 -1.87 -16.74 -15.41
CA ASN A 143 -0.46 -16.37 -15.47
C ASN A 143 0.34 -16.75 -14.22
N VAL A 144 -0.32 -17.31 -13.19
CA VAL A 144 0.30 -17.63 -11.90
C VAL A 144 0.25 -19.13 -11.60
N PRO A 145 1.17 -19.66 -10.77
CA PRO A 145 1.13 -21.06 -10.34
C PRO A 145 -0.25 -21.45 -9.78
N GLY A 146 -0.77 -22.59 -10.21
CA GLY A 146 -2.12 -23.06 -9.88
C GLY A 146 -3.19 -22.73 -10.93
N GLY A 147 -2.90 -21.81 -11.87
CA GLY A 147 -3.83 -21.44 -12.94
C GLY A 147 -5.05 -20.66 -12.45
N ALA A 148 -6.03 -20.44 -13.33
CA ALA A 148 -7.21 -19.65 -13.01
C ALA A 148 -8.22 -20.43 -12.15
N TYR A 149 -8.61 -19.85 -11.02
CA TYR A 149 -9.69 -20.34 -10.17
C TYR A 149 -10.20 -19.26 -9.20
N ASP A 150 -11.44 -19.42 -8.73
CA ASP A 150 -12.03 -18.56 -7.71
C ASP A 150 -11.57 -18.98 -6.31
N TYR A 151 -11.24 -17.99 -5.48
CA TYR A 151 -10.86 -18.22 -4.08
C TYR A 151 -12.05 -18.56 -3.19
N VAL A 152 -13.26 -18.16 -3.61
CA VAL A 152 -14.50 -18.37 -2.89
C VAL A 152 -15.21 -19.63 -3.40
N ILE A 153 -15.50 -20.55 -2.49
CA ILE A 153 -16.20 -21.82 -2.74
C ILE A 153 -17.32 -21.93 -1.70
N ASN A 154 -18.57 -22.06 -2.16
CA ASN A 154 -19.76 -22.10 -1.29
C ASN A 154 -19.80 -20.92 -0.31
N ASP A 155 -19.62 -19.70 -0.82
CA ASP A 155 -19.57 -18.44 -0.05
C ASP A 155 -18.37 -18.28 0.90
N ASN A 156 -17.54 -19.31 1.10
CA ASN A 156 -16.35 -19.28 1.94
C ASN A 156 -15.07 -19.06 1.11
N MET A 157 -14.24 -18.08 1.49
CA MET A 157 -12.95 -17.84 0.84
C MET A 157 -11.90 -18.80 1.38
N ILE A 158 -11.75 -19.97 0.74
CA ILE A 158 -10.92 -21.08 1.27
C ILE A 158 -9.77 -21.48 0.35
N ALA A 159 -9.81 -21.10 -0.93
CA ALA A 159 -8.83 -21.57 -1.91
C ALA A 159 -7.64 -20.61 -2.10
N GLY A 160 -7.66 -19.45 -1.43
CA GLY A 160 -6.60 -18.45 -1.45
C GLY A 160 -7.12 -17.07 -1.13
N PHE A 161 -6.26 -16.06 -1.25
CA PHE A 161 -6.62 -14.66 -1.14
C PHE A 161 -5.57 -13.82 -1.87
N ALA A 162 -5.97 -12.63 -2.30
CA ALA A 162 -5.05 -11.64 -2.82
C ALA A 162 -5.58 -10.23 -2.58
N MET A 163 -4.70 -9.25 -2.68
CA MET A 163 -5.05 -7.84 -2.59
C MET A 163 -4.30 -7.06 -3.66
N VAL A 164 -4.97 -6.04 -4.20
CA VAL A 164 -4.36 -5.01 -5.06
C VAL A 164 -4.37 -3.67 -4.32
N ALA A 165 -3.30 -2.90 -4.49
CA ALA A 165 -3.19 -1.52 -4.05
C ALA A 165 -2.84 -0.62 -5.23
N TRP A 166 -3.49 0.53 -5.35
CA TRP A 166 -3.22 1.51 -6.40
C TRP A 166 -3.28 2.94 -5.87
N PRO A 167 -2.53 3.89 -6.45
CA PRO A 167 -2.56 5.28 -6.02
C PRO A 167 -3.96 5.88 -6.25
N ALA A 168 -4.40 6.69 -5.30
CA ALA A 168 -5.61 7.49 -5.43
C ALA A 168 -5.49 8.49 -6.59
N GLU A 169 -4.32 9.11 -6.74
CA GLU A 169 -3.99 10.07 -7.78
C GLU A 169 -2.60 9.70 -8.36
N TYR A 170 -2.58 9.26 -9.62
CA TYR A 170 -1.35 8.87 -10.29
C TYR A 170 -0.35 10.04 -10.35
N ALA A 171 0.94 9.75 -10.11
CA ALA A 171 2.05 10.71 -10.02
C ALA A 171 2.00 11.72 -8.86
N ASP A 172 0.86 11.89 -8.19
CA ASP A 172 0.72 12.77 -7.02
C ASP A 172 0.78 11.97 -5.71
N SER A 173 -0.02 10.92 -5.60
CA SER A 173 -0.09 10.08 -4.40
C SER A 173 0.76 8.82 -4.51
N GLY A 174 1.09 8.39 -5.73
CA GLY A 174 1.92 7.24 -6.04
C GLY A 174 1.97 6.97 -7.56
N VAL A 175 2.90 6.11 -7.99
CA VAL A 175 3.04 5.68 -9.39
C VAL A 175 2.70 4.20 -9.52
N MET A 176 3.23 3.37 -8.63
CA MET A 176 3.14 1.93 -8.75
C MET A 176 1.78 1.38 -8.34
N THR A 177 1.27 0.40 -9.10
CA THR A 177 0.23 -0.51 -8.63
C THR A 177 0.89 -1.74 -8.04
N PHE A 178 0.42 -2.19 -6.88
CA PHE A 178 0.97 -3.35 -6.18
C PHE A 178 -0.07 -4.47 -6.09
N MET A 179 0.41 -5.71 -6.07
CA MET A 179 -0.41 -6.87 -5.73
C MET A 179 0.35 -7.83 -4.80
N VAL A 180 -0.40 -8.52 -3.95
CA VAL A 180 0.10 -9.63 -3.14
C VAL A 180 -0.92 -10.75 -3.13
N ASN A 181 -0.47 -12.00 -3.04
CA ASN A 181 -1.33 -13.14 -2.76
C ASN A 181 -0.85 -13.91 -1.52
N GLN A 182 -1.46 -15.06 -1.24
CA GLN A 182 -1.12 -15.90 -0.08
C GLN A 182 0.34 -16.36 0.02
N ARG A 183 1.16 -16.17 -1.03
CA ARG A 183 2.61 -16.45 -0.98
C ARG A 183 3.43 -15.34 -0.30
N GLY A 184 2.83 -14.17 -0.06
CA GLY A 184 3.50 -13.04 0.59
C GLY A 184 4.43 -12.21 -0.30
N GLU A 185 4.61 -12.60 -1.57
CA GLU A 185 5.44 -11.87 -2.52
C GLU A 185 4.66 -10.68 -3.09
N VAL A 186 5.11 -9.46 -2.75
CA VAL A 186 4.55 -8.22 -3.30
C VAL A 186 5.18 -7.97 -4.65
N VAL A 187 4.34 -7.77 -5.67
CA VAL A 187 4.75 -7.39 -7.03
C VAL A 187 4.21 -6.03 -7.37
N GLU A 188 4.92 -5.30 -8.22
CA GLU A 188 4.60 -3.94 -8.64
C GLU A 188 4.57 -3.81 -10.17
N LYS A 189 3.82 -2.81 -10.63
CA LYS A 189 3.79 -2.38 -12.02
C LYS A 189 3.31 -0.93 -12.13
N ASP A 190 4.02 -0.14 -12.91
CA ASP A 190 3.53 1.15 -13.37
C ASP A 190 2.50 0.94 -14.51
N MET A 191 1.26 1.38 -14.29
CA MET A 191 0.17 1.32 -15.27
C MET A 191 -0.09 2.68 -15.95
N GLY A 192 0.80 3.66 -15.73
CA GLY A 192 0.74 5.00 -16.28
C GLY A 192 -0.45 5.82 -15.79
N GLU A 193 -0.79 6.88 -16.52
CA GLU A 193 -1.90 7.79 -16.20
C GLU A 193 -3.27 7.10 -16.09
N THR A 194 -3.40 5.88 -16.61
CA THR A 194 -4.63 5.08 -16.51
C THR A 194 -4.79 4.34 -15.18
N THR A 195 -3.82 4.41 -14.28
CA THR A 195 -3.83 3.70 -12.99
C THR A 195 -5.08 3.99 -12.16
N SER A 196 -5.50 5.25 -12.04
CA SER A 196 -6.69 5.63 -11.27
C SER A 196 -8.00 5.08 -11.87
N GLU A 197 -8.05 4.79 -13.18
CA GLU A 197 -9.19 4.16 -13.85
C GLU A 197 -9.12 2.63 -13.78
N LEU A 198 -7.94 2.04 -13.99
CA LEU A 198 -7.75 0.60 -14.08
C LEU A 198 -7.69 -0.07 -12.71
N GLY A 199 -7.09 0.57 -11.72
CA GLY A 199 -6.94 0.04 -10.35
C GLY A 199 -8.24 -0.51 -9.76
N PRO A 200 -9.34 0.27 -9.74
CA PRO A 200 -10.64 -0.19 -9.24
C PRO A 200 -11.28 -1.33 -10.05
N ARG A 201 -10.79 -1.60 -11.27
CA ARG A 201 -11.30 -2.65 -12.17
C ARG A 201 -10.45 -3.93 -12.12
N ILE A 202 -9.36 -3.94 -11.35
CA ILE A 202 -8.57 -5.15 -11.11
C ILE A 202 -9.36 -6.04 -10.16
N GLU A 203 -9.94 -7.12 -10.69
CA GLU A 203 -10.71 -8.09 -9.90
C GLU A 203 -10.05 -9.45 -9.76
N THR A 204 -8.89 -9.66 -10.41
CA THR A 204 -8.22 -10.95 -10.50
C THR A 204 -6.73 -10.78 -10.24
N TYR A 205 -6.17 -11.59 -9.34
CA TYR A 205 -4.72 -11.68 -9.17
C TYR A 205 -4.14 -12.43 -10.37
N ASN A 206 -3.58 -11.69 -11.33
CA ASN A 206 -3.05 -12.26 -12.56
C ASN A 206 -1.77 -11.55 -13.04
N PRO A 207 -0.76 -11.33 -12.17
CA PRO A 207 0.51 -10.79 -12.62
C PRO A 207 1.12 -11.66 -13.72
N ASP A 208 1.48 -11.02 -14.82
CA ASP A 208 2.21 -11.60 -15.95
C ASP A 208 3.70 -11.20 -15.89
N GLY A 209 4.47 -11.52 -16.94
CA GLY A 209 5.89 -11.19 -17.01
C GLY A 209 6.25 -9.70 -17.05
N THR A 210 5.26 -8.80 -17.02
CA THR A 210 5.48 -7.34 -16.92
C THR A 210 5.41 -6.81 -15.49
N TRP A 211 5.08 -7.67 -14.51
CA TRP A 211 5.11 -7.34 -13.10
C TRP A 211 6.47 -7.71 -12.51
N THR A 212 7.00 -6.87 -11.62
CA THR A 212 8.28 -7.07 -10.97
C THR A 212 8.10 -7.29 -9.48
N PRO A 213 8.82 -8.23 -8.85
CA PRO A 213 8.84 -8.32 -7.39
C PRO A 213 9.40 -7.02 -6.79
N VAL A 214 8.79 -6.57 -5.69
CA VAL A 214 9.36 -5.50 -4.86
C VAL A 214 10.60 -6.05 -4.17
N GLU A 215 11.71 -5.30 -4.24
CA GLU A 215 12.95 -5.69 -3.56
C GLU A 215 12.81 -5.43 -2.03
N ASP A 216 13.25 -6.40 -1.22
CA ASP A 216 13.37 -6.20 0.22
C ASP A 216 14.70 -5.44 0.50
N ASP A 217 14.60 -4.19 0.98
CA ASP A 217 15.74 -3.40 1.47
C ASP A 217 16.26 -3.88 2.85
#